data_AF-G5LU37-F1
#
_entry.id   AF-G5LU37-F1
#
_cell.length_a   1.000
_cell.length_b   1.000
_cell.length_c   1.000
_cell.angle_alpha   90.00
_cell.angle_beta   90.00
_cell.angle_gamma   90.00
#
_symmetry.space_group_name_H-M   'P 1'
#
loop_
_entity.id
_entity.type
_entity.pdbx_description
1 polymer ?
#
loop_
_entity_poly.entity_id
_entity_poly.type
_entity_poly.pdbx_seq_one_letter_code
_entity_poly.pdbx_strand_id
1 'polypeptide(L)' 'MEKPVASSLKIIHPGDQLFIRILKAEDKLELWASANNKPYKLYKTWTICAWSGGLGPKHKQGDGKSPEGF' A
#
# COMPACT_ATOMS: atom_id res chain seq x y z
N MET A 1 9.90 21.14 3.74
CA MET A 1 8.64 20.96 2.99
C MET A 1 8.97 20.11 1.76
N GLU A 2 9.02 18.79 1.92
CA GLU A 2 9.39 17.89 0.81
C GLU A 2 8.20 17.74 -0.13
N LYS A 3 8.42 18.05 -1.41
CA LYS A 3 7.43 17.87 -2.48
C LYS A 3 7.37 16.38 -2.81
N PRO A 4 6.18 15.78 -2.99
CA PRO A 4 6.12 14.41 -3.47
C PRO A 4 6.65 14.38 -4.90
N VAL A 5 7.73 13.63 -5.12
CA VAL A 5 8.25 13.29 -6.44
C VAL A 5 7.19 12.43 -7.12
N ALA A 6 6.37 13.05 -7.99
CA ALA A 6 5.43 12.34 -8.82
C ALA A 6 6.21 11.45 -9.81
N SER A 7 6.16 10.15 -9.59
CA SER A 7 6.81 9.17 -10.45
C SER A 7 6.09 9.10 -11.81
N SER A 8 6.84 8.88 -12.88
CA SER A 8 6.41 8.93 -14.28
C SER A 8 5.48 7.80 -14.73
N LEU A 9 4.89 7.03 -13.82
CA LEU A 9 3.84 6.06 -14.15
C LEU A 9 2.49 6.79 -14.16
N LYS A 10 2.11 7.36 -15.31
CA LYS A 10 0.79 8.01 -15.44
C LYS A 10 -0.35 7.01 -15.69
N ILE A 11 -0.04 5.80 -16.17
CA ILE A 11 -1.04 4.82 -16.60
C ILE A 11 -0.56 3.42 -16.20
N ILE A 12 -1.44 2.67 -15.54
CA ILE A 12 -1.28 1.24 -15.26
C ILE A 12 -2.04 0.49 -16.37
N HIS A 13 -1.42 -0.54 -16.94
CA HIS A 13 -2.02 -1.38 -17.98
C HIS A 13 -2.40 -2.76 -17.42
N PRO A 14 -3.39 -3.44 -18.03
CA PRO A 14 -3.64 -4.86 -17.73
C PRO A 14 -2.36 -5.69 -17.90
N GLY A 15 -2.03 -6.49 -16.90
CA GLY A 15 -0.81 -7.30 -16.87
C GLY A 15 0.38 -6.67 -16.13
N ASP A 16 0.31 -5.39 -15.79
CA ASP A 16 1.29 -4.78 -14.87
C ASP A 16 1.17 -5.40 -13.47
N GLN A 17 2.31 -5.56 -12.81
CA GLN A 17 2.36 -6.09 -11.45
C GLN A 17 2.10 -4.97 -10.45
N LEU A 18 1.15 -5.22 -9.55
CA LEU A 18 0.78 -4.27 -8.50
C LEU A 18 1.17 -4.83 -7.14
N PHE A 19 1.68 -3.95 -6.31
CA PHE A 19 1.98 -4.23 -4.92
C PHE A 19 1.29 -3.17 -4.05
N ILE A 20 0.42 -3.62 -3.13
CA ILE A 20 -0.33 -2.74 -2.23
C ILE A 20 0.25 -2.87 -0.83
N ARG A 21 0.56 -1.73 -0.21
CA ARG A 21 1.05 -1.65 1.16
C ARG A 21 0.14 -0.77 2.01
N ILE A 22 -0.24 -1.24 3.19
CA ILE A 22 -0.99 -0.45 4.16
C ILE A 22 -0.10 -0.21 5.38
N LEU A 23 0.15 1.06 5.66
CA LEU A 23 0.90 1.57 6.79
C LEU A 23 -0.14 2.07 7.82
N LYS A 24 -0.53 1.19 8.74
CA LYS A 24 -1.66 1.43 9.64
C LYS A 24 -1.41 2.58 10.63
N ALA A 25 -0.19 2.68 11.17
CA ALA A 25 0.14 3.74 12.13
C ALA A 25 0.13 5.13 11.48
N GLU A 26 0.38 5.19 10.17
CA GLU A 26 0.42 6.40 9.37
C GLU A 26 -0.88 6.68 8.60
N ASP A 27 -1.88 5.82 8.72
CA ASP A 27 -3.15 5.86 7.97
C ASP A 27 -2.94 6.01 6.46
N LYS A 28 -1.96 5.29 5.90
CA LYS A 28 -1.60 5.36 4.48
C LYS A 28 -1.79 4.02 3.77
N LEU A 29 -2.37 4.09 2.58
CA LEU A 29 -2.33 3.03 1.58
C LEU A 29 -1.45 3.48 0.42
N GLU A 30 -0.49 2.66 0.06
CA GLU A 30 0.39 2.88 -1.08
C GLU A 30 0.15 1.83 -2.15
N LEU A 31 0.00 2.29 -3.39
CA LEU A 31 0.07 1.44 -4.57
C LEU A 31 1.43 1.61 -5.21
N TRP A 32 2.12 0.50 -5.37
CA TRP A 32 3.36 0.36 -6.10
C TRP A 32 3.09 -0.43 -7.37
N ALA A 33 3.69 -0.03 -8.48
CA ALA A 33 3.49 -0.69 -9.77
C ALA A 33 4.82 -1.00 -10.45
N SER A 34 4.83 -2.12 -11.17
CA SER A 34 5.93 -2.60 -12.00
C SER A 34 5.39 -2.98 -13.38
N ALA A 35 5.97 -2.38 -14.42
CA ALA A 35 5.68 -2.69 -15.81
C ALA A 35 6.87 -3.42 -16.45
N ASN A 36 6.61 -4.46 -17.23
CA ASN A 36 7.64 -5.25 -17.94
C ASN A 36 8.81 -5.69 -17.03
N ASN A 37 8.50 -6.24 -15.85
CA ASN A 37 9.48 -6.69 -14.84
C ASN A 37 10.48 -5.61 -14.39
N LYS A 38 10.16 -4.33 -14.57
CA LYS A 38 10.98 -3.23 -14.02
C LYS A 38 10.84 -3.17 -12.50
N PRO A 39 11.76 -2.53 -11.78
CA PRO A 39 11.60 -2.30 -10.35
C PRO A 39 10.28 -1.60 -10.04
N TYR A 40 9.66 -1.99 -8.92
CA TYR A 40 8.46 -1.32 -8.41
C TYR A 40 8.73 0.15 -8.16
N LYS A 41 7.78 1.00 -8.53
CA LYS A 41 7.78 2.43 -8.22
C LYS A 41 6.48 2.81 -7.54
N LEU A 42 6.57 3.75 -6.60
CA LEU A 42 5.38 4.31 -5.95
C LEU A 42 4.52 5.00 -7.00
N TYR A 43 3.30 4.49 -7.20
CA TYR A 43 2.33 5.04 -8.11
C TYR A 43 1.50 6.13 -7.42
N LYS A 44 0.92 5.80 -6.27
CA LYS A 44 0.08 6.72 -5.50
C LYS A 44 -0.02 6.32 -4.04
N THR A 45 -0.20 7.33 -3.18
CA THR A 45 -0.54 7.18 -1.77
C THR A 45 -1.93 7.78 -1.52
N TRP A 46 -2.75 7.08 -0.76
CA TRP A 46 -4.01 7.58 -0.22
C TRP A 46 -3.96 7.60 1.29
N THR A 47 -4.56 8.60 1.90
CA THR A 47 -4.95 8.53 3.31
C THR A 47 -6.17 7.61 3.42
N ILE A 48 -6.16 6.68 4.37
CA ILE A 48 -7.29 5.80 4.67
C ILE A 48 -7.93 6.20 6.00
N CYS A 49 -9.25 6.01 6.12
CA CYS A 49 -9.98 6.43 7.32
C CYS A 49 -10.07 5.35 8.40
N ALA A 50 -9.90 4.09 8.03
CA ALA A 50 -10.08 2.96 8.94
C ALA A 50 -9.29 1.73 8.49
N TRP A 51 -8.88 0.95 9.49
CA TRP A 51 -8.36 -0.39 9.39
C TRP A 51 -8.82 -1.15 10.64
N SER A 52 -9.00 -2.47 10.54
CA SER A 52 -9.71 -3.20 11.59
C SER A 52 -8.82 -3.43 12.82
N GLY A 53 -9.39 -3.15 14.01
CA GLY A 53 -8.73 -3.37 15.30
C GLY A 53 -7.80 -2.22 15.70
N GLY A 54 -6.74 -2.57 16.44
CA GLY A 54 -5.64 -1.68 16.85
C GLY A 54 -4.29 -2.19 16.33
N LEU A 55 -3.22 -1.40 16.43
CA LEU A 55 -1.88 -1.78 15.95
C LEU A 55 -1.40 -3.12 16.54
N GLY A 56 -0.61 -3.85 15.77
CA GLY A 56 -0.04 -5.13 16.14
C GLY A 56 -0.71 -6.32 15.43
N PRO A 57 -0.06 -7.48 15.43
CA PRO A 57 -0.40 -8.60 14.57
C PRO A 57 -1.77 -9.21 14.87
N LYS A 58 -2.31 -9.88 13.85
CA LYS A 58 -3.45 -10.78 13.99
C LYS A 58 -2.96 -12.14 14.47
N HIS A 59 -3.57 -12.68 15.54
CA HIS A 59 -3.17 -13.97 16.10
C HIS A 59 -4.24 -15.05 15.92
N LYS A 60 -5.52 -14.68 15.84
CA LYS A 60 -6.60 -15.67 15.73
C LYS A 60 -7.81 -15.14 15.00
N GLN A 61 -8.67 -16.04 14.56
CA GLN A 61 -9.97 -15.69 14.01
C GLN A 61 -10.82 -14.99 15.10
N GLY A 62 -11.56 -13.96 14.70
CA GLY A 62 -12.44 -13.21 15.60
C GLY A 62 -11.76 -12.14 16.48
N ASP A 63 -10.44 -11.96 16.42
CA ASP A 63 -9.74 -10.90 17.20
C ASP A 63 -9.91 -9.47 16.64
N GLY A 64 -10.68 -9.31 15.54
CA GLY A 64 -10.96 -8.02 14.92
C GLY A 64 -9.77 -7.36 14.22
N LYS A 65 -8.59 -7.98 14.21
CA LYS A 65 -7.38 -7.37 13.64
C LYS A 65 -7.14 -7.78 12.20
N SER A 66 -6.69 -6.82 11.42
CA SER A 66 -6.08 -7.06 10.11
C SER A 66 -4.64 -7.56 10.32
N PRO A 67 -4.14 -8.55 9.54
CA PRO A 67 -2.75 -9.00 9.62
C PRO A 67 -1.73 -7.88 9.37
N GLU A 68 -0.49 -8.09 9.83
CA GLU A 68 0.66 -7.23 9.59
C GLU A 68 1.80 -8.15 9.14
N GLY A 69 2.35 -7.92 7.93
CA GLY A 69 3.32 -8.83 7.31
C GLY A 69 3.33 -8.71 5.78
N PHE A 70 4.16 -9.52 5.14
CA PHE A 70 4.34 -9.61 3.68
C PHE A 70 4.20 -11.04 3.20
#